data_AF-A0A645H544-F1
#
_entry.id   AF-A0A645H544-F1
#
_cell.length_a   1.000
_cell.length_b   1.000
_cell.length_c   1.000
_cell.angle_alpha   90.00
_cell.angle_beta   90.00
_cell.angle_gamma   90.00
#
_symmetry.space_group_name_H-M   'P 1'
#
loop_
_entity.id
_entity.type
_entity.pdbx_description
1 polymer ?
#
loop_
_entity_poly.entity_id
_entity_poly.type
_entity_poly.pdbx_seq_one_letter_code
_entity_poly.pdbx_strand_id
1 'polypeptide(L)' 'MDRRMYRYLYFKLKSLDKNTSMNIINAVAYILLLEFEVRDIISIIEIIRYQVPEDQGKKYLIKKLSKGAI' A
#
# COMPACT_ATOMS: atom_id res chain seq x y z
N MET A 1 -4.56 11.71 5.91
CA MET A 1 -3.45 10.77 5.63
C MET A 1 -2.57 11.33 4.51
N ASP A 2 -1.25 11.37 4.68
CA ASP A 2 -0.31 11.77 3.61
C ASP A 2 -0.13 10.69 2.55
N ARG A 3 -1.22 10.38 1.83
CA ARG A 3 -1.28 9.30 0.84
C ARG A 3 -0.21 9.42 -0.24
N ARG A 4 0.09 10.64 -0.72
CA ARG A 4 1.09 10.86 -1.77
C ARG A 4 2.47 10.38 -1.33
N MET A 5 2.84 10.70 -0.08
CA MET A 5 4.10 10.27 0.51
C MET A 5 4.15 8.74 0.65
N TYR A 6 3.12 8.14 1.22
CA TYR A 6 3.07 6.68 1.39
C TYR A 6 3.09 5.92 0.07
N ARG A 7 2.40 6.45 -0.94
CA ARG A 7 2.39 5.87 -2.28
C ARG A 7 3.76 5.97 -2.94
N TYR A 8 4.44 7.11 -2.82
CA TYR A 8 5.82 7.25 -3.28
C TYR A 8 6.75 6.24 -2.60
N LEU A 9 6.65 6.10 -1.27
CA LEU A 9 7.47 5.17 -0.50
C LEU A 9 7.21 3.71 -0.91
N TYR A 10 5.93 3.32 -1.06
CA TYR A 10 5.52 1.99 -1.50
C TYR A 10 6.16 1.60 -2.83
N PHE A 11 6.08 2.46 -3.85
CA PHE A 11 6.66 2.17 -5.15
C PHE A 11 8.19 2.15 -5.12
N LYS A 12 8.81 3.03 -4.31
CA LYS A 12 10.26 3.04 -4.13
C LYS A 12 10.76 1.75 -3.47
N LEU A 13 10.11 1.28 -2.41
CA LEU A 13 10.44 0.02 -1.75
C LEU A 13 10.24 -1.18 -2.67
N LYS A 14 9.14 -1.21 -3.44
CA LYS A 14 8.89 -2.25 -4.43
C LYS A 14 9.96 -2.30 -5.53
N SER A 15 10.56 -1.17 -5.87
CA SER A 15 11.66 -1.11 -6.84
C SER A 15 12.99 -1.60 -6.27
N LEU A 16 13.21 -1.41 -4.97
CA LEU A 16 14.40 -1.87 -4.27
C LEU A 16 14.40 -3.40 -4.12
N ASP A 17 13.25 -3.98 -3.75
CA ASP A 17 13.10 -5.42 -3.52
C ASP A 17 13.45 -6.26 -4.78
N LYS A 18 13.21 -5.72 -5.98
CA LYS A 18 13.55 -6.39 -7.25
C LYS A 18 15.04 -6.44 -7.58
N ASN A 19 15.87 -5.60 -6.95
CA ASN A 19 17.24 -5.32 -7.40
C ASN A 19 18.31 -5.61 -6.32
N THR A 20 17.96 -6.23 -5.20
CA THR A 20 18.89 -6.44 -4.07
C THR A 20 19.15 -7.92 -3.77
N SER A 21 20.41 -8.26 -3.48
CA SER A 21 20.79 -9.50 -2.81
C SER A 21 20.26 -9.49 -1.38
N MET A 22 19.62 -10.57 -0.93
CA MET A 22 19.03 -10.74 0.41
C MET A 22 19.91 -10.13 1.52
N ASN A 23 19.54 -8.93 1.98
CA ASN A 23 20.24 -8.21 3.03
C ASN A 23 19.23 -7.55 3.99
N ILE A 24 19.73 -6.83 5.00
CA ILE A 24 18.89 -6.21 6.02
C ILE A 24 17.84 -5.23 5.45
N ILE A 25 18.12 -4.63 4.29
CA ILE A 25 17.20 -3.70 3.62
C ILE A 25 15.95 -4.44 3.15
N ASN A 26 16.05 -5.70 2.73
CA ASN A 26 14.88 -6.51 2.35
C ASN A 26 13.94 -6.74 3.56
N ALA A 27 14.50 -7.01 4.74
CA ALA A 27 13.70 -7.19 5.96
C ALA A 27 12.97 -5.90 6.35
N VAL A 28 13.68 -4.76 6.31
CA VAL A 28 13.08 -3.44 6.58
C VAL A 28 12.00 -3.11 5.53
N ALA A 29 12.28 -3.36 4.25
CA ALA A 29 11.32 -3.13 3.18
C ALA A 29 10.06 -3.98 3.35
N TYR A 30 10.21 -5.24 3.75
CA TYR A 30 9.09 -6.14 4.03
C TYR A 30 8.20 -5.62 5.17
N ILE A 31 8.79 -5.18 6.29
CA ILE A 31 8.04 -4.61 7.42
C ILE A 31 7.26 -3.37 6.99
N LEU A 32 7.88 -2.47 6.22
CA LEU A 32 7.22 -1.26 5.72
C LEU A 32 6.10 -1.57 4.71
N LEU A 33 6.29 -2.58 3.85
CA LEU A 33 5.27 -3.03 2.91
C LEU A 33 4.06 -3.62 3.65
N LEU A 34 4.28 -4.39 4.72
CA LEU A 34 3.22 -4.87 5.61
C LEU A 34 2.46 -3.73 6.27
N GLU A 35 3.14 -2.68 6.74
CA GLU A 35 2.49 -1.52 7.34
C GLU A 35 1.53 -0.82 6.36
N PHE A 36 1.93 -0.69 5.09
CA PHE A 36 1.05 -0.14 4.04
C PHE A 36 -0.15 -1.02 3.76
N GLU A 37 -0.01 -2.35 3.87
CA GLU A 37 -1.11 -3.28 3.71
C GLU A 37 -2.13 -3.16 4.85
N VAL A 38 -1.65 -3.08 6.10
CA VAL A 38 -2.51 -2.85 7.27
C VAL A 38 -3.27 -1.52 7.13
N ARG A 39 -2.62 -0.46 6.67
CA ARG A 39 -3.27 0.84 6.41
C ARG A 39 -4.36 0.76 5.33
N ASP A 40 -4.11 0.00 4.27
CA ASP A 40 -5.12 -0.23 3.23
C ASP A 40 -6.31 -1.03 3.77
N ILE A 41 -6.07 -2.06 4.59
CA ILE A 41 -7.15 -2.83 5.26
C ILE A 41 -8.00 -1.93 6.15
N ILE A 42 -7.37 -1.10 6.99
CA ILE A 42 -8.09 -0.13 7.84
C ILE A 42 -8.92 0.81 6.98
N SER A 43 -8.34 1.35 5.90
CA SER A 43 -9.06 2.25 4.98
C SER A 43 -10.26 1.56 4.33
N ILE A 44 -10.15 0.28 3.94
CA ILE A 44 -11.26 -0.51 3.40
C ILE A 44 -12.36 -0.69 4.44
N ILE A 45 -12.00 -1.02 5.68
CA ILE A 45 -12.96 -1.16 6.80
C ILE A 45 -13.72 0.15 7.02
N GLU A 46 -13.02 1.29 7.00
CA GLU A 46 -13.64 2.62 7.15
C GLU A 46 -14.56 2.96 5.98
N ILE A 47 -14.16 2.67 4.73
CA ILE A 47 -14.99 2.87 3.55
C ILE A 47 -16.31 2.09 3.67
N ILE A 48 -16.25 0.84 4.11
CA ILE A 48 -17.44 0.00 4.33
C ILE A 48 -18.28 0.56 5.48
N ARG A 49 -17.65 0.88 6.62
CA ARG A 49 -18.32 1.38 7.83
C ARG A 49 -19.09 2.68 7.57
N TYR A 50 -18.50 3.60 6.82
CA TYR A 50 -19.09 4.90 6.52
C TYR A 50 -19.85 4.93 5.19
N GLN A 51 -20.05 3.78 4.54
CA GLN A 51 -20.74 3.67 3.25
C GLN A 51 -20.21 4.66 2.20
N VAL A 52 -18.89 4.86 2.18
CA VAL A 52 -18.25 5.77 1.22
C VAL A 52 -18.41 5.18 -0.18
N PRO A 53 -18.87 5.96 -1.18
CA PRO A 53 -18.98 5.48 -2.55
C PRO A 53 -17.65 4.92 -3.05
N GLU A 54 -17.68 3.77 -3.73
CA GLU A 54 -16.47 3.03 -4.11
C GLU A 54 -15.45 3.88 -4.90
N ASP A 55 -15.95 4.75 -5.78
CA ASP A 55 -15.14 5.67 -6.59
C ASP A 55 -14.37 6.69 -5.75
N GLN A 56 -14.94 7.08 -4.60
CA GLN A 56 -14.27 7.93 -3.63
C GLN A 56 -13.40 7.11 -2.68
N GLY A 57 -13.86 5.93 -2.27
CA GLY A 57 -13.15 5.00 -1.40
C GLY A 57 -11.76 4.62 -1.94
N LYS A 58 -11.67 4.34 -3.24
CA LYS A 58 -10.39 4.04 -3.94
C LYS A 58 -9.35 5.17 -3.83
N LYS A 59 -9.76 6.39 -3.49
CA LYS A 59 -8.85 7.53 -3.28
C LYS A 59 -8.15 7.49 -1.93
N TYR A 60 -8.54 6.61 -1.01
CA TYR A 60 -7.90 6.47 0.30
C TYR A 60 -6.81 5.39 0.31
N LEU A 61 -6.87 4.43 -0.63
CA LEU A 61 -5.91 3.32 -0.71
C LEU A 61 -4.53 3.76 -1.22
N ILE A 62 -3.48 3.30 -0.56
CA ILE A 62 -2.07 3.46 -0.91
C ILE A 62 -1.78 2.60 -2.15
N LYS A 63 -2.12 1.31 -2.12
CA LYS A 63 -2.03 0.43 -3.30
C LYS A 63 -3.12 0.80 -4.31
N LYS A 64 -2.76 0.86 -5.59
CA LYS A 64 -3.76 0.90 -6.66
C LYS A 64 -4.35 -0.52 -6.72
N LEU A 65 -5.66 -0.65 -6.51
CA LEU A 65 -6.38 -1.86 -6.88
C LEU A 65 -6.31 -1.99 -8.41
N SER A 66 -5.26 -2.62 -8.94
CA SER A 66 -5.30 -3.07 -10.32
C SER A 66 -6.27 -4.25 -10.35
N LYS A 67 -7.29 -4.19 -11.21
CA LYS A 67 -8.02 -5.40 -11.59
C LYS A 67 -6.97 -6.44 -12.02
N GLY A 68 -7.03 -7.61 -11.39
CA GLY A 68 -6.23 -8.83 -11.58
C GLY A 68 -5.01 -8.75 -12.50
N ALA A 69 -3.84 -9.05 -11.93
CA ALA A 69 -2.96 -9.98 -12.61
C ALA A 69 -3.12 -11.31 -11.88
N ILE A 70 -3.67 -12.28 -12.62
CA ILE A 70 -4.24 -13.57 -12.21
C ILE A 70 -5.71 -13.47 -11.80
#